data_AF-A0A836UD03-F1
#
_entry.id   AF-A0A836UD03-F1
#
_cell.length_a   1.000
_cell.length_b   1.000
_cell.length_c   1.000
_cell.angle_alpha   90.00
_cell.angle_beta   90.00
_cell.angle_gamma   90.00
#
_symmetry.space_group_name_H-M   'P 1'
#
loop_
_entity.id
_entity.type
_entity.pdbx_description
1 polymer ?
#
loop_
_entity_poly.entity_id
_entity_poly.type
_entity_poly.pdbx_seq_one_letter_code
_entity_poly.pdbx_strand_id
1 'polypeptide(L)'
;MRIAIASYGQETSSFSPVPTTLETYELYGLFEGEQILDKCREVGAIGGFMQTFDAELAWVPVPIIHGWAGASGPLTAETLHHFAKKIADGLKAAGPLDAMYFALHGAAVADGVHDTEAYLLYIVRQVIGEEVPLVISLDHHANLTQAMVAQVDALVGHRTQPHDQYETGVLAGRLLLGILREQLEPVMAWRKIPLITHQEQFLTAHGPMKAWFDLAREMETRPGVLSTSNFPMQPWLDVPEGGWATAVVTNGDEALAEKLADELADRAWALREEFCRLDSISPQEAVRRAQEAEKGLVILSDTGDSVFGGATGDSTTILAELVRQEVSSLALVPMVDPETVVAAVATGVGGTLTVMVGGKLDPNFGTPLELTAEVVAIGGGRFAVNMLGFESFDLGQAVLLAVGAIRILVTEKRGIGGNHPSVYEHFDIDLA
;
A
#
# COMPACT_ATOMS: atom_id res chain seq x y z
N MET A 1 11.61 -1.94 30.69
CA MET A 1 11.84 -2.47 29.33
C MET A 1 12.08 -1.31 28.37
N ARG A 2 13.13 -1.33 27.54
CA ARG A 2 13.42 -0.37 26.47
C ARG A 2 13.14 -1.05 25.15
N ILE A 3 12.19 -0.52 24.39
CA ILE A 3 11.74 -1.19 23.16
C ILE A 3 11.94 -0.25 21.98
N ALA A 4 12.77 -0.66 21.03
CA ALA A 4 12.95 0.10 19.80
C ALA A 4 11.72 -0.02 18.90
N ILE A 5 11.34 1.11 18.29
CA ILE A 5 10.19 1.18 17.37
C ILE A 5 10.66 1.84 16.09
N ALA A 6 10.45 1.15 14.96
CA ALA A 6 10.70 1.69 13.64
C ALA A 6 9.56 1.33 12.69
N SER A 7 9.41 2.11 11.62
CA SER A 7 8.50 1.83 10.52
C SER A 7 9.10 2.18 9.19
N TYR A 8 8.90 1.33 8.21
CA TYR A 8 9.34 1.51 6.83
C TYR A 8 8.32 0.86 5.90
N GLY A 9 7.72 1.64 5.01
CA GLY A 9 6.74 1.09 4.08
C GLY A 9 6.66 1.83 2.76
N GLN A 10 6.65 1.03 1.70
CA GLN A 10 6.37 1.43 0.33
C GLN A 10 5.89 0.17 -0.39
N GLU A 11 4.93 0.33 -1.29
CA GLU A 11 4.47 -0.77 -2.15
C GLU A 11 5.04 -0.57 -3.57
N THR A 12 5.98 -1.44 -3.99
CA THR A 12 6.62 -1.28 -5.28
C THR A 12 5.80 -1.91 -6.40
N SER A 13 5.47 -1.13 -7.42
CA SER A 13 5.24 -1.64 -8.77
C SER A 13 6.55 -1.63 -9.54
N SER A 14 7.14 -2.80 -9.79
CA SER A 14 8.41 -2.94 -10.54
C SER A 14 8.31 -2.42 -11.98
N PHE A 15 7.09 -2.28 -12.48
CA PHE A 15 6.79 -1.81 -13.83
C PHE A 15 6.56 -0.30 -13.90
N SER A 16 6.37 0.36 -12.76
CA SER A 16 6.15 1.80 -12.71
C SER A 16 7.46 2.55 -12.99
N PRO A 17 7.49 3.48 -13.96
CA PRO A 17 8.71 4.22 -14.33
C PRO A 17 9.03 5.36 -13.36
N VAL A 18 8.18 5.62 -12.36
CA VAL A 18 8.32 6.73 -11.42
C VAL A 18 9.01 6.24 -10.14
N PRO A 19 10.29 6.59 -9.91
CA PRO A 19 11.03 6.10 -8.76
C PRO A 19 10.47 6.70 -7.46
N THR A 20 10.63 5.95 -6.37
CA THR A 20 10.36 6.47 -5.02
C THR A 20 11.63 7.09 -4.44
N THR A 21 11.54 8.35 -4.01
CA THR A 21 12.65 9.12 -3.44
C THR A 21 12.42 9.45 -1.97
N LEU A 22 13.44 9.99 -1.28
CA LEU A 22 13.27 10.50 0.08
C LEU A 22 12.23 11.63 0.14
N GLU A 23 12.17 12.49 -0.88
CA GLU A 23 11.13 13.53 -1.01
C GLU A 23 9.72 12.90 -1.06
N THR A 24 9.58 11.71 -1.65
CA THR A 24 8.30 10.97 -1.64
C THR A 24 7.92 10.61 -0.21
N TYR A 25 8.85 10.08 0.58
CA TYR A 25 8.62 9.80 2.01
C TYR A 25 8.29 11.07 2.82
N GLU A 26 8.96 12.19 2.55
CA GLU A 26 8.67 13.47 3.22
C GLU A 26 7.24 13.96 2.95
N LEU A 27 6.71 13.72 1.75
CA LEU A 27 5.33 14.07 1.38
C LEU A 27 4.29 13.22 2.12
N TYR A 28 4.57 11.93 2.33
CA TYR A 28 3.63 10.95 2.89
C TYR A 28 3.84 10.66 4.38
N GLY A 29 4.95 11.09 4.97
CA GLY A 29 5.23 10.92 6.39
C GLY A 29 6.61 10.31 6.63
N LEU A 30 7.60 11.18 6.83
CA LEU A 30 8.93 10.84 7.33
C LEU A 30 9.13 11.52 8.68
N PHE A 31 9.19 10.73 9.75
CA PHE A 31 9.30 11.22 11.12
C PHE A 31 10.47 10.54 11.83
N GLU A 32 11.18 11.31 12.66
CA GLU A 32 12.34 10.80 13.41
C GLU A 32 12.17 11.04 14.91
N GLY A 33 12.67 10.10 15.72
CA GLY A 33 12.67 10.21 17.18
C GLY A 33 11.28 10.50 17.76
N GLU A 34 11.20 11.46 18.69
CA GLU A 34 9.97 11.81 19.40
C GLU A 34 8.81 12.23 18.47
N GLN A 35 9.09 12.71 17.25
CA GLN A 35 8.02 13.03 16.28
C GLN A 35 7.14 11.81 15.98
N ILE A 36 7.70 10.60 16.04
CA ILE A 36 6.96 9.35 15.86
C ILE A 36 5.94 9.17 17.00
N LEU A 37 6.31 9.50 18.23
CA LEU A 37 5.43 9.39 19.39
C LEU A 37 4.35 10.47 19.43
N ASP A 38 4.58 11.60 18.76
CA ASP A 38 3.58 12.66 18.61
C ASP A 38 2.60 12.36 17.46
N LYS A 39 3.09 11.83 16.34
CA LYS A 39 2.32 11.65 15.11
C LYS A 39 1.68 10.28 14.95
N CYS A 40 2.31 9.23 15.48
CA CYS A 40 1.90 7.84 15.23
C CYS A 40 1.33 7.12 16.46
N ARG A 41 1.20 7.79 17.61
CA ARG A 41 0.79 7.15 18.87
C ARG A 41 -0.61 6.56 18.86
N GLU A 42 -1.52 7.11 18.05
CA GLU A 42 -2.92 6.69 17.99
C GLU A 42 -3.34 6.17 16.60
N VAL A 43 -2.41 6.09 15.65
CA VAL A 43 -2.71 5.77 14.25
C VAL A 43 -1.77 4.69 13.69
N GLY A 44 -2.30 3.90 12.75
CA GLY A 44 -1.55 2.84 12.08
C GLY A 44 -1.02 1.75 13.03
N ALA A 45 -0.09 0.95 12.54
CA ALA A 45 0.46 -0.17 13.29
C ALA A 45 1.30 0.25 14.51
N ILE A 46 2.01 1.39 14.45
CA ILE A 46 2.68 1.95 15.63
C ILE A 46 1.67 2.29 16.72
N GLY A 47 0.55 2.95 16.38
CA GLY A 47 -0.45 3.32 17.37
C GLY A 47 -1.08 2.11 18.05
N GLY A 48 -1.41 1.09 17.25
CA GLY A 48 -1.91 -0.19 17.78
C GLY A 48 -0.90 -0.88 18.69
N PHE A 49 0.38 -0.92 18.29
CA PHE A 49 1.45 -1.47 19.11
C PHE A 49 1.57 -0.72 20.44
N MET A 50 1.66 0.62 20.40
CA MET A 50 1.76 1.47 21.59
C MET A 50 0.60 1.26 22.55
N GLN A 51 -0.62 1.01 22.05
CA GLN A 51 -1.80 0.78 22.87
C GLN A 51 -1.68 -0.46 23.77
N THR A 52 -0.90 -1.47 23.35
CA THR A 52 -0.73 -2.69 24.15
C THR A 52 0.11 -2.46 25.40
N PHE A 53 0.91 -1.39 25.42
CA PHE A 53 1.77 -1.06 26.54
C PHE A 53 1.17 0.08 27.36
N ASP A 54 0.29 -0.27 28.30
CA ASP A 54 -0.36 0.70 29.20
C ASP A 54 0.62 1.42 30.16
N ALA A 55 0.08 2.38 30.91
CA ALA A 55 0.86 3.20 31.84
C ALA A 55 1.34 2.44 33.09
N GLU A 56 0.82 1.24 33.37
CA GLU A 56 1.23 0.42 34.52
C GLU A 56 2.47 -0.41 34.21
N LEU A 57 2.79 -0.59 32.93
CA LEU A 57 4.02 -1.21 32.46
C LEU A 57 5.21 -0.25 32.61
N ALA A 58 6.26 -0.70 33.29
CA ALA A 58 7.53 0.03 33.38
C ALA A 58 8.34 -0.14 32.08
N TRP A 59 8.04 0.67 31.07
CA TRP A 59 8.71 0.63 29.78
C TRP A 59 9.03 2.01 29.20
N VAL A 60 9.94 2.04 28.23
CA VAL A 60 10.38 3.25 27.52
C VAL A 60 10.37 2.95 26.02
N PRO A 61 9.50 3.61 25.22
CA PRO A 61 9.59 3.54 23.77
C PRO A 61 10.87 4.23 23.29
N VAL A 62 11.58 3.59 22.35
CA VAL A 62 12.78 4.14 21.72
C VAL A 62 12.50 4.31 20.22
N PRO A 63 11.88 5.44 19.82
CA PRO A 63 11.54 5.68 18.42
C PRO A 63 12.81 5.94 17.59
N ILE A 64 12.95 5.22 16.47
CA ILE A 64 14.12 5.31 15.59
C ILE A 64 13.80 6.14 14.35
N ILE A 65 12.98 5.61 13.46
CA ILE A 65 12.54 6.27 12.22
C ILE A 65 11.19 5.69 11.80
N HIS A 66 10.35 6.54 11.23
CA HIS A 66 9.11 6.17 10.56
C HIS A 66 9.14 6.73 9.14
N GLY A 67 8.83 5.90 8.15
CA GLY A 67 8.62 6.33 6.77
C GLY A 67 7.49 5.56 6.09
N TRP A 68 6.60 6.30 5.42
CA TRP A 68 5.65 5.77 4.45
C TRP A 68 5.73 6.57 3.14
N ALA A 69 5.65 5.89 1.99
CA ALA A 69 5.74 6.54 0.67
C ALA A 69 4.58 6.20 -0.29
N GLY A 70 3.60 5.41 0.14
CA GLY A 70 2.54 4.92 -0.75
C GLY A 70 3.04 3.88 -1.76
N ALA A 71 2.28 3.71 -2.84
CA ALA A 71 2.62 2.81 -3.93
C ALA A 71 3.23 3.58 -5.12
N SER A 72 4.36 3.11 -5.64
CA SER A 72 5.03 3.69 -6.82
C SER A 72 6.11 2.74 -7.34
N GLY A 73 6.95 3.21 -8.28
CA GLY A 73 8.12 2.48 -8.75
C GLY A 73 9.22 2.30 -7.68
N PRO A 74 10.27 1.54 -8.02
CA PRO A 74 11.35 1.18 -7.10
C PRO A 74 11.96 2.39 -6.40
N LEU A 75 12.42 2.18 -5.16
CA LEU A 75 13.17 3.18 -4.41
C LEU A 75 14.52 3.44 -5.07
N THR A 76 15.00 4.69 -4.97
CA THR A 76 16.40 4.97 -5.29
C THR A 76 17.34 4.32 -4.25
N ALA A 77 18.53 3.92 -4.69
CA ALA A 77 19.56 3.37 -3.79
C ALA A 77 19.92 4.34 -2.65
N GLU A 78 19.90 5.65 -2.92
CA GLU A 78 20.11 6.70 -1.92
C GLU A 78 19.02 6.67 -0.82
N THR A 79 17.76 6.52 -1.21
CA THR A 79 16.63 6.46 -0.27
C THR A 79 16.75 5.24 0.63
N LEU A 80 17.06 4.06 0.08
CA LEU A 80 17.30 2.87 0.89
C LEU A 80 18.50 3.05 1.83
N HIS A 81 19.59 3.64 1.34
CA HIS A 81 20.78 3.91 2.14
C HIS A 81 20.48 4.87 3.31
N HIS A 82 19.61 5.85 3.11
CA HIS A 82 19.15 6.75 4.17
C HIS A 82 18.51 5.97 5.33
N PHE A 83 17.52 5.12 5.03
CA PHE A 83 16.85 4.30 6.05
C PHE A 83 17.81 3.35 6.75
N ALA A 84 18.65 2.66 5.98
CA ALA A 84 19.69 1.77 6.51
C ALA A 84 20.61 2.48 7.52
N LYS A 85 21.08 3.68 7.16
CA LYS A 85 21.94 4.49 8.02
C LYS A 85 21.20 4.96 9.28
N LYS A 86 19.98 5.48 9.14
CA LYS A 86 19.16 5.98 10.26
C LYS A 86 18.83 4.88 11.26
N ILE A 87 18.45 3.70 10.77
CA ILE A 87 18.18 2.53 11.60
C ILE A 87 19.45 2.10 12.34
N ALA A 88 20.56 1.91 11.62
CA ALA A 88 21.81 1.45 12.23
C ALA A 88 22.33 2.43 13.29
N ASP A 89 22.36 3.73 12.99
CA ASP A 89 22.87 4.75 13.91
C ASP A 89 21.93 4.96 15.09
N GLY A 90 20.61 4.97 14.86
CA GLY A 90 19.60 5.11 15.90
C GLY A 90 19.64 3.96 16.90
N LEU A 91 19.72 2.71 16.41
CA LEU A 91 19.83 1.52 17.27
C LEU A 91 21.16 1.52 18.07
N LYS A 92 22.27 1.94 17.47
CA LYS A 92 23.55 2.08 18.21
C LYS A 92 23.46 3.14 19.30
N ALA A 93 22.83 4.27 19.01
CA ALA A 93 22.65 5.36 19.97
C ALA A 93 21.68 4.99 21.10
N ALA A 94 20.69 4.13 20.81
CA ALA A 94 19.74 3.62 21.79
C ALA A 94 20.40 2.79 22.90
N GLY A 95 21.57 2.18 22.62
CA GLY A 95 22.25 1.28 23.55
C GLY A 95 21.47 -0.02 23.78
N PRO A 96 21.61 -0.66 24.94
CA PRO A 96 20.90 -1.90 25.24
C PRO A 96 19.37 -1.75 25.13
N LEU A 97 18.75 -2.72 24.45
CA LEU A 97 17.32 -2.85 24.21
C LEU A 97 16.84 -4.17 24.78
N ASP A 98 15.60 -4.19 25.27
CA ASP A 98 14.93 -5.41 25.71
C ASP A 98 14.16 -6.07 24.56
N ALA A 99 13.76 -5.31 23.54
CA ALA A 99 13.11 -5.80 22.33
C ALA A 99 13.09 -4.74 21.23
N MET A 100 12.68 -5.15 20.02
CA MET A 100 12.35 -4.26 18.91
C MET A 100 11.03 -4.66 18.25
N TYR A 101 10.24 -3.64 17.90
CA TYR A 101 9.12 -3.75 16.98
C TYR A 101 9.42 -2.98 15.69
N PHE A 102 9.24 -3.64 14.55
CA PHE A 102 9.43 -3.02 13.24
C PHE A 102 8.16 -3.18 12.38
N ALA A 103 7.44 -2.09 12.17
CA ALA A 103 6.32 -2.07 11.23
C ALA A 103 6.84 -1.97 9.79
N LEU A 104 6.57 -2.97 8.97
CA LEU A 104 7.05 -3.07 7.60
C LEU A 104 5.87 -3.20 6.63
N HIS A 105 6.03 -2.74 5.39
CA HIS A 105 5.06 -3.10 4.34
C HIS A 105 5.32 -4.53 3.84
N GLY A 106 6.54 -4.83 3.42
CA GLY A 106 6.96 -6.16 2.95
C GLY A 106 6.97 -6.33 1.43
N ALA A 107 6.82 -5.25 0.65
CA ALA A 107 6.74 -5.30 -0.81
C ALA A 107 7.58 -4.20 -1.48
N ALA A 108 8.60 -3.70 -0.79
CA ALA A 108 9.47 -2.65 -1.30
C ALA A 108 10.68 -3.24 -2.03
N VAL A 109 11.00 -2.63 -3.18
CA VAL A 109 12.20 -2.91 -3.98
C VAL A 109 12.94 -1.60 -4.17
N ALA A 110 14.26 -1.65 -4.13
CA ALA A 110 15.12 -0.54 -4.50
C ALA A 110 16.00 -0.88 -5.71
N ASP A 111 16.61 0.13 -6.30
CA ASP A 111 17.64 -0.06 -7.31
C ASP A 111 18.75 -1.01 -6.80
N GLY A 112 18.87 -2.16 -7.45
CA GLY A 112 19.81 -3.23 -7.10
C GLY A 112 19.46 -4.09 -5.88
N VAL A 113 18.29 -3.90 -5.23
CA VAL A 113 17.86 -4.65 -4.04
C VAL A 113 16.40 -5.08 -4.16
N HIS A 114 16.16 -6.37 -4.39
CA HIS A 114 14.83 -6.95 -4.60
C HIS A 114 14.00 -7.17 -3.33
N ASP A 115 14.60 -7.04 -2.15
CA ASP A 115 13.97 -7.24 -0.85
C ASP A 115 14.59 -6.24 0.13
N THR A 116 14.00 -5.05 0.21
CA THR A 116 14.54 -3.99 1.06
C THR A 116 14.27 -4.27 2.53
N GLU A 117 13.16 -4.94 2.85
CA GLU A 117 12.81 -5.34 4.19
C GLU A 117 13.85 -6.31 4.78
N ALA A 118 14.22 -7.39 4.08
CA ALA A 118 15.28 -8.28 4.53
C ALA A 118 16.63 -7.57 4.66
N TYR A 119 16.95 -6.66 3.74
CA TYR A 119 18.17 -5.86 3.82
C TYR A 119 18.21 -5.00 5.10
N LEU A 120 17.11 -4.33 5.44
CA LEU A 120 17.01 -3.53 6.65
C LEU A 120 16.99 -4.41 7.91
N LEU A 121 16.29 -5.55 7.89
CA LEU A 121 16.26 -6.51 9.00
C LEU A 121 17.64 -7.10 9.30
N TYR A 122 18.43 -7.40 8.26
CA TYR A 122 19.83 -7.80 8.42
C TYR A 122 20.63 -6.73 9.16
N ILE A 123 20.49 -5.46 8.78
CA ILE A 123 21.16 -4.34 9.46
C ILE A 123 20.72 -4.22 10.91
N VAL A 124 19.43 -4.40 11.20
CA VAL A 124 18.90 -4.43 12.57
C VAL A 124 19.60 -5.53 13.37
N ARG A 125 19.65 -6.77 12.86
CA ARG A 125 20.31 -7.89 13.54
C ARG A 125 21.80 -7.68 13.77
N GLN A 126 22.51 -7.02 12.85
CA GLN A 126 23.90 -6.64 13.07
C GLN A 126 24.10 -5.68 14.26
N VAL A 127 23.07 -4.95 14.68
CA VAL A 127 23.16 -3.98 15.79
C VAL A 127 22.58 -4.52 17.09
N ILE A 128 21.41 -5.16 17.07
CA ILE A 128 20.73 -5.63 18.29
C ILE A 128 21.10 -7.07 18.69
N GLY A 129 21.67 -7.85 17.76
CA GLY A 129 22.00 -9.26 17.96
C GLY A 129 20.81 -10.21 17.83
N GLU A 130 21.07 -11.50 18.03
CA GLU A 130 20.05 -12.56 17.91
C GLU A 130 19.20 -12.69 19.18
N GLU A 131 19.74 -12.29 20.35
CA GLU A 131 19.08 -12.49 21.65
C GLU A 131 17.98 -11.46 21.94
N VAL A 132 17.99 -10.30 21.27
CA VAL A 132 16.97 -9.27 21.45
C VAL A 132 15.77 -9.63 20.59
N PRO A 133 14.57 -9.88 21.17
CA PRO A 133 13.39 -10.21 20.40
C PRO A 133 13.01 -9.13 19.40
N LEU A 134 12.79 -9.53 18.16
CA LEU A 134 12.35 -8.71 17.03
C LEU A 134 11.04 -9.25 16.48
N VAL A 135 9.97 -8.51 16.72
CA VAL A 135 8.65 -8.79 16.14
C VAL A 135 8.37 -7.78 15.04
N ILE A 136 7.87 -8.25 13.91
CA ILE A 136 7.47 -7.40 12.79
C ILE A 136 5.98 -7.47 12.54
N SER A 137 5.43 -6.39 11.98
CA SER A 137 4.12 -6.46 11.31
C SER A 137 4.28 -6.21 9.83
N LEU A 138 3.46 -6.86 9.02
CA LEU A 138 3.52 -6.78 7.56
C LEU A 138 2.15 -6.47 6.95
N ASP A 139 2.17 -5.82 5.78
CA ASP A 139 1.01 -5.78 4.91
C ASP A 139 0.72 -7.19 4.38
N HIS A 140 -0.55 -7.55 4.15
CA HIS A 140 -0.84 -8.86 3.54
C HIS A 140 -0.41 -8.90 2.06
N HIS A 141 -0.20 -7.76 1.40
CA HIS A 141 0.38 -7.67 0.06
C HIS A 141 1.90 -7.92 0.04
N ALA A 142 2.52 -8.17 1.21
CA ALA A 142 3.95 -8.45 1.31
C ALA A 142 4.38 -9.66 0.46
N ASN A 143 5.58 -9.55 -0.12
CA ASN A 143 6.34 -10.67 -0.61
C ASN A 143 7.22 -11.26 0.51
N LEU A 144 6.65 -12.14 1.35
CA LEU A 144 7.42 -12.75 2.44
C LEU A 144 8.55 -13.65 1.90
N THR A 145 9.81 -13.31 2.15
CA THR A 145 10.97 -14.08 1.66
C THR A 145 11.61 -14.92 2.76
N GLN A 146 12.46 -15.86 2.35
CA GLN A 146 13.28 -16.61 3.31
C GLN A 146 14.23 -15.71 4.09
N ALA A 147 14.77 -14.68 3.42
CA ALA A 147 15.69 -13.73 4.04
C ALA A 147 15.01 -12.89 5.13
N MET A 148 13.74 -12.47 4.94
CA MET A 148 12.98 -11.80 5.99
C MET A 148 12.72 -12.71 7.19
N VAL A 149 12.21 -13.93 6.92
CA VAL A 149 11.86 -14.91 7.97
C VAL A 149 13.06 -15.27 8.83
N ALA A 150 14.24 -15.42 8.23
CA ALA A 150 15.47 -15.76 8.95
C ALA A 150 15.96 -14.67 9.91
N GLN A 151 15.42 -13.45 9.85
CA GLN A 151 15.87 -12.32 10.67
C GLN A 151 14.89 -11.98 11.80
N VAL A 152 13.74 -12.63 11.94
CA VAL A 152 12.70 -12.22 12.90
C VAL A 152 12.28 -13.37 13.82
N ASP A 153 11.90 -13.03 15.05
CA ASP A 153 11.43 -14.02 16.02
C ASP A 153 9.95 -14.36 15.81
N ALA A 154 9.15 -13.36 15.40
CA ALA A 154 7.78 -13.58 15.00
C ALA A 154 7.24 -12.46 14.10
N LEU A 155 6.13 -12.75 13.41
CA LEU A 155 5.45 -11.78 12.56
C LEU A 155 3.93 -11.83 12.70
N VAL A 156 3.29 -10.71 12.34
CA VAL A 156 1.84 -10.60 12.18
C VAL A 156 1.52 -9.85 10.89
N GLY A 157 0.72 -10.45 10.02
CA GLY A 157 0.21 -9.81 8.80
C GLY A 157 -1.16 -9.15 9.02
N HIS A 158 -1.52 -8.21 8.14
CA HIS A 158 -2.88 -7.67 8.08
C HIS A 158 -3.92 -8.79 7.94
N ARG A 159 -5.04 -8.62 8.66
CA ARG A 159 -6.10 -9.63 8.74
C ARG A 159 -7.25 -9.37 7.75
N THR A 160 -7.29 -8.18 7.15
CA THR A 160 -8.39 -7.72 6.32
C THR A 160 -7.90 -6.91 5.13
N GLN A 161 -8.70 -6.94 4.07
CA GLN A 161 -8.73 -5.98 2.96
C GLN A 161 -10.15 -5.38 2.87
N PRO A 162 -10.31 -4.05 3.00
CA PRO A 162 -9.30 -3.04 3.30
C PRO A 162 -8.56 -3.25 4.63
N HIS A 163 -7.35 -2.72 4.74
CA HIS A 163 -6.43 -2.99 5.85
C HIS A 163 -6.84 -2.36 7.17
N ASP A 164 -6.74 -3.14 8.26
CA ASP A 164 -6.70 -2.64 9.64
C ASP A 164 -5.26 -2.71 10.19
N GLN A 165 -4.50 -1.66 9.92
CA GLN A 165 -3.11 -1.55 10.38
C GLN A 165 -3.04 -1.47 11.91
N TYR A 166 -4.03 -0.83 12.54
CA TYR A 166 -4.06 -0.64 13.99
C TYR A 166 -4.24 -1.97 14.72
N GLU A 167 -5.18 -2.81 14.28
CA GLU A 167 -5.34 -4.17 14.80
C GLU A 167 -4.03 -4.96 14.70
N THR A 168 -3.37 -4.86 13.54
CA THR A 168 -2.09 -5.57 13.30
C THR A 168 -1.02 -5.15 14.31
N GLY A 169 -0.92 -3.84 14.59
CA GLY A 169 -0.06 -3.30 15.64
C GLY A 169 -0.39 -3.85 17.03
N VAL A 170 -1.67 -3.90 17.39
CA VAL A 170 -2.15 -4.45 18.67
C VAL A 170 -1.74 -5.92 18.82
N LEU A 171 -1.85 -6.70 17.76
CA LEU A 171 -1.49 -8.12 17.77
C LEU A 171 0.03 -8.31 17.90
N ALA A 172 0.81 -7.54 17.16
CA ALA A 172 2.27 -7.56 17.25
C ALA A 172 2.75 -7.15 18.66
N GLY A 173 2.13 -6.13 19.26
CA GLY A 173 2.44 -5.68 20.62
C GLY A 173 2.11 -6.73 21.68
N ARG A 174 0.95 -7.40 21.57
CA ARG A 174 0.59 -8.51 22.46
C ARG A 174 1.58 -9.67 22.35
N LEU A 175 1.97 -10.03 21.13
CA LEU A 175 2.94 -11.10 20.89
C LEU A 175 4.30 -10.76 21.53
N LEU A 176 4.80 -9.54 21.31
CA LEU A 176 6.06 -9.08 21.90
C LEU A 176 6.00 -9.02 23.43
N LEU A 177 4.89 -8.57 24.01
CA LEU A 177 4.67 -8.58 25.46
C LEU A 177 4.65 -10.00 26.03
N GLY A 178 4.05 -10.95 25.32
CA GLY A 178 4.05 -12.36 25.71
C GLY A 178 5.46 -12.95 25.75
N ILE A 179 6.32 -12.61 24.77
CA ILE A 179 7.74 -12.99 24.79
C ILE A 179 8.43 -12.41 26.04
N LEU A 180 8.26 -11.12 26.30
CA LEU A 180 8.95 -10.41 27.37
C LEU A 180 8.49 -10.77 28.78
N ARG A 181 7.20 -11.10 28.97
CA ARG A 181 6.60 -11.23 30.31
C ARG A 181 6.05 -12.61 30.62
N GLU A 182 5.62 -13.33 29.60
CA GLU A 182 4.94 -14.64 29.74
C GLU A 182 5.86 -15.79 29.32
N GLN A 183 7.10 -15.49 28.92
CA GLN A 183 8.08 -16.48 28.45
C GLN A 183 7.53 -17.29 27.28
N LEU A 184 6.79 -16.64 26.37
CA LEU A 184 6.47 -17.26 25.09
C LEU A 184 7.77 -17.54 24.33
N GLU A 185 7.82 -18.71 23.69
CA GLU A 185 8.92 -19.16 22.84
C GLU A 185 8.39 -19.29 21.41
N PRO A 186 8.30 -18.19 20.65
CA PRO A 186 7.76 -18.24 19.29
C PRO A 186 8.54 -19.21 18.41
N VAL A 187 7.81 -20.10 17.75
CA VAL A 187 8.35 -20.94 16.67
C VAL A 187 7.50 -20.69 15.44
N MET A 188 8.16 -20.36 14.33
CA MET A 188 7.51 -19.96 13.09
C MET A 188 7.79 -20.95 11.98
N ALA A 189 6.73 -21.36 11.28
CA ALA A 189 6.81 -22.05 10.00
C ALA A 189 6.10 -21.22 8.94
N TRP A 190 6.54 -21.33 7.69
CA TRP A 190 5.96 -20.59 6.59
C TRP A 190 6.05 -21.40 5.30
N ARG A 191 5.25 -21.01 4.30
CA ARG A 191 5.28 -21.59 2.95
C ARG A 191 5.24 -20.49 1.92
N LYS A 192 6.14 -20.58 0.94
CA LYS A 192 5.98 -19.88 -0.34
C LYS A 192 4.99 -20.68 -1.19
N ILE A 193 4.05 -19.98 -1.79
CA ILE A 193 3.00 -20.52 -2.64
C ILE A 193 3.25 -19.93 -4.04
N PRO A 194 3.54 -20.77 -5.07
CA PRO A 194 3.91 -20.29 -6.41
C PRO A 194 2.67 -19.80 -7.17
N LEU A 195 2.07 -18.72 -6.67
CA LEU A 195 0.83 -18.13 -7.15
C LEU A 195 1.00 -16.61 -7.27
N ILE A 196 0.51 -16.08 -8.39
CA ILE A 196 0.29 -14.66 -8.65
C ILE A 196 -1.05 -14.60 -9.40
N THR A 197 -1.95 -13.72 -8.96
CA THR A 197 -3.26 -13.52 -9.61
C THR A 197 -3.54 -12.03 -9.76
N HIS A 198 -4.51 -11.66 -10.58
CA HIS A 198 -5.02 -10.30 -10.60
C HIS A 198 -5.65 -9.92 -9.25
N GLN A 199 -5.73 -8.61 -8.98
CA GLN A 199 -6.14 -8.04 -7.70
C GLN A 199 -7.66 -8.08 -7.43
N GLU A 200 -8.50 -8.34 -8.43
CA GLU A 200 -9.98 -8.24 -8.27
C GLU A 200 -10.55 -9.15 -7.17
N GLN A 201 -9.90 -10.28 -6.89
CA GLN A 201 -10.37 -11.22 -5.87
C GLN A 201 -9.73 -10.99 -4.49
N PHE A 202 -9.05 -9.87 -4.24
CA PHE A 202 -8.27 -9.65 -3.01
C PHE A 202 -9.09 -9.21 -1.79
N LEU A 203 -10.38 -8.91 -1.96
CA LEU A 203 -11.24 -8.49 -0.85
C LEU A 203 -11.48 -9.65 0.14
N THR A 204 -11.07 -9.46 1.40
CA THR A 204 -11.26 -10.47 2.46
C THR A 204 -12.68 -10.55 3.02
N ALA A 205 -13.54 -9.59 2.65
CA ALA A 205 -14.93 -9.55 3.12
C ALA A 205 -15.83 -10.60 2.44
N HIS A 206 -15.40 -11.17 1.30
CA HIS A 206 -16.13 -12.19 0.54
C HIS A 206 -15.17 -12.98 -0.37
N GLY A 207 -15.72 -13.86 -1.21
CA GLY A 207 -14.95 -14.56 -2.22
C GLY A 207 -13.90 -15.54 -1.66
N PRO A 208 -12.93 -15.94 -2.49
CA PRO A 208 -11.95 -16.94 -2.10
C PRO A 208 -10.96 -16.45 -1.04
N MET A 209 -10.68 -15.14 -0.98
CA MET A 209 -9.84 -14.58 0.10
C MET A 209 -10.50 -14.70 1.44
N LYS A 210 -11.81 -14.42 1.55
CA LYS A 210 -12.54 -14.66 2.81
C LYS A 210 -12.36 -16.09 3.29
N ALA A 211 -12.51 -17.07 2.41
CA ALA A 211 -12.38 -18.47 2.80
C ALA A 211 -10.97 -18.83 3.29
N TRP A 212 -9.92 -18.20 2.75
CA TRP A 212 -8.54 -18.43 3.16
C TRP A 212 -8.18 -17.69 4.46
N PHE A 213 -8.63 -16.43 4.61
CA PHE A 213 -8.40 -15.63 5.81
C PHE A 213 -9.25 -16.10 7.01
N ASP A 214 -10.49 -16.56 6.79
CA ASP A 214 -11.31 -17.16 7.85
C ASP A 214 -10.65 -18.42 8.41
N LEU A 215 -9.98 -19.23 7.57
CA LEU A 215 -9.21 -20.40 8.04
C LEU A 215 -8.06 -19.97 8.95
N ALA A 216 -7.33 -18.90 8.59
CA ALA A 216 -6.29 -18.34 9.46
C ALA A 216 -6.84 -17.89 10.82
N ARG A 217 -8.01 -17.23 10.84
CA ARG A 217 -8.68 -16.82 12.09
C ARG A 217 -9.15 -18.01 12.92
N GLU A 218 -9.63 -19.08 12.28
CA GLU A 218 -9.99 -20.32 12.97
C GLU A 218 -8.76 -20.98 13.60
N MET A 219 -7.63 -21.06 12.88
CA MET A 219 -6.38 -21.61 13.38
C MET A 219 -5.85 -20.90 14.62
N GLU A 220 -6.00 -19.57 14.70
CA GLU A 220 -5.59 -18.80 15.88
C GLU A 220 -6.42 -19.10 17.14
N THR A 221 -7.57 -19.77 17.02
CA THR A 221 -8.32 -20.26 18.18
C THR A 221 -7.79 -21.58 18.72
N ARG A 222 -6.90 -22.26 17.97
CA ARG A 222 -6.34 -23.56 18.35
C ARG A 222 -5.27 -23.36 19.44
N PRO A 223 -5.24 -24.20 20.49
CA PRO A 223 -4.23 -24.09 21.55
C PRO A 223 -2.80 -24.12 21.01
N GLY A 224 -1.95 -23.21 21.48
CA GLY A 224 -0.54 -23.13 21.08
C GLY A 224 -0.27 -22.27 19.86
N VAL A 225 -1.28 -21.80 19.12
CA VAL A 225 -1.11 -20.87 18.00
C VAL A 225 -1.09 -19.42 18.51
N LEU A 226 -0.07 -18.66 18.10
CA LEU A 226 0.13 -17.27 18.49
C LEU A 226 -0.29 -16.28 17.38
N SER A 227 -0.03 -16.63 16.12
CA SER A 227 -0.36 -15.79 14.95
C SER A 227 -0.49 -16.67 13.71
N THR A 228 -1.40 -16.30 12.81
CA THR A 228 -1.51 -16.92 11.47
C THR A 228 -1.73 -15.84 10.42
N SER A 229 -0.81 -15.72 9.47
CA SER A 229 -0.75 -14.61 8.53
C SER A 229 -0.70 -15.14 7.09
N ASN A 230 -1.60 -14.65 6.25
CA ASN A 230 -1.65 -14.96 4.82
C ASN A 230 -1.18 -13.74 4.03
N PHE A 231 -0.36 -13.99 3.02
CA PHE A 231 0.28 -12.96 2.22
C PHE A 231 -0.01 -13.16 0.73
N PRO A 232 -1.20 -12.74 0.23
CA PRO A 232 -1.43 -12.62 -1.19
C PRO A 232 -0.61 -11.46 -1.75
N MET A 233 0.64 -11.72 -2.10
CA MET A 233 1.55 -10.74 -2.69
C MET A 233 0.86 -9.99 -3.83
N GLN A 234 1.00 -8.66 -3.85
CA GLN A 234 0.53 -7.82 -4.95
C GLN A 234 1.17 -8.25 -6.30
N PRO A 235 0.45 -8.14 -7.43
CA PRO A 235 0.86 -8.78 -8.67
C PRO A 235 1.86 -7.99 -9.54
N TRP A 236 2.27 -6.80 -9.11
CA TRP A 236 3.12 -5.88 -9.85
C TRP A 236 4.60 -5.91 -9.40
N LEU A 237 5.02 -6.96 -8.70
CA LEU A 237 6.40 -7.15 -8.23
C LEU A 237 7.16 -8.17 -9.09
N ASP A 238 8.26 -7.73 -9.73
CA ASP A 238 9.17 -8.60 -10.48
C ASP A 238 10.44 -8.86 -9.67
N VAL A 239 10.43 -9.95 -8.89
CA VAL A 239 11.50 -10.30 -7.93
C VAL A 239 11.74 -11.81 -7.88
N PRO A 240 12.97 -12.28 -7.55
CA PRO A 240 13.33 -13.69 -7.62
C PRO A 240 12.49 -14.64 -6.74
N GLU A 241 12.13 -14.20 -5.53
CA GLU A 241 11.28 -14.97 -4.60
C GLU A 241 9.80 -14.52 -4.66
N GLY A 242 9.34 -13.93 -5.77
CA GLY A 242 7.98 -13.45 -5.91
C GLY A 242 6.92 -14.56 -5.80
N GLY A 243 5.88 -14.32 -5.02
CA GLY A 243 4.73 -15.21 -4.88
C GLY A 243 4.05 -15.07 -3.54
N TRP A 244 2.85 -15.64 -3.43
CA TRP A 244 2.09 -15.65 -2.20
C TRP A 244 2.81 -16.42 -1.09
N ALA A 245 2.46 -16.14 0.15
CA ALA A 245 2.97 -16.89 1.28
C ALA A 245 1.93 -17.05 2.39
N THR A 246 2.24 -17.91 3.34
CA THR A 246 1.57 -17.97 4.64
C THR A 246 2.60 -18.24 5.72
N ALA A 247 2.38 -17.73 6.93
CA ALA A 247 3.23 -17.96 8.08
C ALA A 247 2.38 -18.22 9.34
N VAL A 248 2.81 -19.19 10.13
CA VAL A 248 2.18 -19.58 11.39
C VAL A 248 3.22 -19.47 12.49
N VAL A 249 2.88 -18.75 13.55
CA VAL A 249 3.68 -18.64 14.77
C VAL A 249 2.97 -19.43 15.87
N THR A 250 3.70 -20.30 16.53
CA THR A 250 3.23 -21.10 17.69
C THR A 250 4.09 -20.85 18.91
N ASN A 251 3.66 -21.33 20.07
CA ASN A 251 4.45 -21.30 21.30
C ASN A 251 5.20 -22.63 21.49
N GLY A 252 6.45 -22.69 21.03
CA GLY A 252 7.35 -23.83 21.24
C GLY A 252 7.01 -25.11 20.46
N ASP A 253 6.05 -25.07 19.52
CA ASP A 253 5.56 -26.26 18.80
C ASP A 253 5.80 -26.16 17.29
N GLU A 254 7.03 -26.48 16.88
CA GLU A 254 7.44 -26.51 15.46
C GLU A 254 6.55 -27.41 14.60
N ALA A 255 6.17 -28.59 15.11
CA ALA A 255 5.37 -29.55 14.36
C ALA A 255 3.95 -29.01 14.09
N LEU A 256 3.38 -28.30 15.06
CA LEU A 256 2.10 -27.60 14.88
C LEU A 256 2.25 -26.47 13.85
N ALA A 257 3.29 -25.65 13.95
CA ALA A 257 3.52 -24.54 13.02
C ALA A 257 3.61 -25.06 11.57
N GLU A 258 4.45 -26.07 11.33
CA GLU A 258 4.67 -26.69 10.02
C GLU A 258 3.37 -27.24 9.43
N LYS A 259 2.61 -28.00 10.24
CA LYS A 259 1.33 -28.58 9.82
C LYS A 259 0.32 -27.52 9.38
N LEU A 260 0.19 -26.44 10.16
CA LEU A 260 -0.78 -25.39 9.88
C LEU A 260 -0.37 -24.55 8.66
N ALA A 261 0.94 -24.31 8.50
CA ALA A 261 1.47 -23.64 7.31
C ALA A 261 1.22 -24.46 6.04
N ASP A 262 1.39 -25.79 6.09
CA ASP A 262 0.99 -26.70 5.00
C ASP A 262 -0.51 -26.61 4.70
N GLU A 263 -1.36 -26.68 5.73
CA GLU A 263 -2.83 -26.63 5.58
C GLU A 263 -3.29 -25.31 4.92
N LEU A 264 -2.70 -24.17 5.28
CA LEU A 264 -2.99 -22.87 4.66
C LEU A 264 -2.49 -22.78 3.22
N ALA A 265 -1.28 -23.27 2.94
CA ALA A 265 -0.72 -23.28 1.60
C ALA A 265 -1.54 -24.16 0.65
N ASP A 266 -1.91 -25.36 1.10
CA ASP A 266 -2.78 -26.28 0.37
C ASP A 266 -4.16 -25.66 0.13
N ARG A 267 -4.71 -24.94 1.12
CA ARG A 267 -5.99 -24.26 0.97
C ARG A 267 -5.93 -23.18 -0.11
N ALA A 268 -4.91 -22.33 -0.11
CA ALA A 268 -4.71 -21.32 -1.14
C ALA A 268 -4.55 -21.98 -2.52
N TRP A 269 -3.71 -23.01 -2.62
CA TRP A 269 -3.48 -23.71 -3.87
C TRP A 269 -4.76 -24.35 -4.42
N ALA A 270 -5.61 -24.91 -3.56
CA ALA A 270 -6.89 -25.47 -3.94
C ALA A 270 -7.88 -24.42 -4.48
N LEU A 271 -7.79 -23.17 -3.98
CA LEU A 271 -8.62 -22.05 -4.39
C LEU A 271 -8.07 -21.28 -5.61
N ARG A 272 -6.92 -21.67 -6.18
CA ARG A 272 -6.22 -20.92 -7.26
C ARG A 272 -7.07 -20.56 -8.47
N GLU A 273 -8.00 -21.42 -8.88
CA GLU A 273 -8.90 -21.14 -10.00
C GLU A 273 -9.97 -20.10 -9.65
N GLU A 274 -10.37 -20.03 -8.38
CA GLU A 274 -11.31 -19.01 -7.89
C GLU A 274 -10.65 -17.64 -7.79
N PHE A 275 -9.37 -17.60 -7.38
CA PHE A 275 -8.58 -16.36 -7.36
C PHE A 275 -8.35 -15.74 -8.75
N CYS A 276 -8.41 -16.54 -9.81
CA CYS A 276 -8.25 -16.08 -11.20
C CYS A 276 -9.56 -15.70 -11.90
N ARG A 277 -10.69 -15.65 -11.18
CA ARG A 277 -11.97 -15.22 -11.76
C ARG A 277 -12.01 -13.71 -11.91
N LEU A 278 -12.21 -13.23 -13.13
CA LEU A 278 -12.42 -11.82 -13.43
C LEU A 278 -13.93 -11.51 -13.37
N ASP A 279 -14.28 -10.47 -12.61
CA ASP A 279 -15.62 -9.88 -12.59
C ASP A 279 -15.67 -8.62 -13.46
N SER A 280 -14.51 -8.07 -13.83
CA SER A 280 -14.41 -6.92 -14.72
C SER A 280 -14.95 -7.18 -16.12
N ILE A 281 -15.38 -6.08 -16.74
CA ILE A 281 -15.89 -6.01 -18.11
C ILE A 281 -14.99 -5.08 -18.93
N SER A 282 -15.07 -5.17 -20.26
CA SER A 282 -14.27 -4.29 -21.12
C SER A 282 -14.65 -2.81 -20.92
N PRO A 283 -13.72 -1.86 -21.10
CA PRO A 283 -14.00 -0.42 -21.04
C PRO A 283 -15.17 0.00 -21.94
N GLN A 284 -15.25 -0.56 -23.15
CA GLN A 284 -16.35 -0.35 -24.08
C GLN A 284 -17.70 -0.71 -23.46
N GLU A 285 -17.79 -1.92 -22.87
CA GLU A 285 -19.01 -2.42 -22.26
C GLU A 285 -19.35 -1.64 -20.97
N ALA A 286 -18.34 -1.24 -20.21
CA ALA A 286 -18.51 -0.44 -18.99
C ALA A 286 -19.13 0.93 -19.30
N VAL A 287 -18.60 1.65 -20.30
CA VAL A 287 -19.15 2.93 -20.76
C VAL A 287 -20.56 2.76 -21.33
N ARG A 288 -20.82 1.70 -22.12
CA ARG A 288 -22.16 1.42 -22.65
C ARG A 288 -23.17 1.22 -21.52
N ARG A 289 -22.85 0.38 -20.53
CA ARG A 289 -23.72 0.14 -19.37
C ARG A 289 -23.94 1.39 -18.54
N ALA A 290 -22.92 2.24 -18.38
CA ALA A 290 -23.05 3.50 -17.66
C ALA A 290 -24.06 4.45 -18.33
N GLN A 291 -24.08 4.51 -19.67
CA GLN A 291 -25.06 5.31 -20.41
C GLN A 291 -26.48 4.74 -20.34
N GLU A 292 -26.62 3.42 -20.26
CA GLU A 292 -27.90 2.72 -20.15
C GLU A 292 -28.45 2.65 -18.73
N ALA A 293 -27.62 2.96 -17.73
CA ALA A 293 -28.03 2.95 -16.33
C ALA A 293 -29.19 3.91 -16.10
N GLU A 294 -30.16 3.49 -15.29
CA GLU A 294 -31.18 4.40 -14.78
C GLU A 294 -30.53 5.49 -13.90
N LYS A 295 -31.25 6.59 -13.65
CA LYS A 295 -30.73 7.78 -12.95
C LYS A 295 -29.86 7.44 -11.73
N GLY A 296 -28.66 7.99 -11.68
CA GLY A 296 -27.76 7.91 -10.51
C GLY A 296 -26.30 8.13 -10.89
N LEU A 297 -25.43 8.11 -9.86
CA LEU A 297 -23.98 8.11 -10.01
C LEU A 297 -23.50 6.70 -10.38
N VAL A 298 -22.78 6.59 -11.50
CA VAL A 298 -22.09 5.35 -11.92
C VAL A 298 -20.60 5.54 -11.72
N ILE A 299 -19.96 4.62 -11.01
CA ILE A 299 -18.51 4.61 -10.81
C ILE A 299 -17.90 3.57 -11.76
N LEU A 300 -17.06 4.03 -12.68
CA LEU A 300 -16.22 3.18 -13.51
C LEU A 300 -14.84 3.11 -12.87
N SER A 301 -14.46 1.93 -12.37
CA SER A 301 -13.14 1.71 -11.79
C SER A 301 -12.18 1.24 -12.87
N ASP A 302 -11.12 2.02 -13.12
CA ASP A 302 -10.00 1.60 -13.97
C ASP A 302 -9.07 0.69 -13.14
N THR A 303 -9.29 -0.62 -13.22
CA THR A 303 -8.46 -1.60 -12.50
C THR A 303 -7.04 -1.69 -13.07
N GLY A 304 -6.82 -1.22 -14.31
CA GLY A 304 -5.52 -1.23 -14.98
C GLY A 304 -4.61 -0.08 -14.53
N ASP A 305 -5.18 1.02 -14.04
CA ASP A 305 -4.44 2.22 -13.63
C ASP A 305 -4.77 2.61 -12.18
N SER A 306 -4.56 1.65 -11.28
CA SER A 306 -4.71 1.88 -9.85
C SER A 306 -3.53 2.66 -9.28
N VAL A 307 -3.70 3.97 -9.06
CA VAL A 307 -2.67 4.84 -8.45
C VAL A 307 -2.23 4.32 -7.08
N PHE A 308 -3.18 3.79 -6.29
CA PHE A 308 -2.87 3.19 -5.00
C PHE A 308 -2.20 1.81 -5.11
N GLY A 309 -2.19 1.18 -6.28
CA GLY A 309 -1.36 0.02 -6.62
C GLY A 309 -0.06 0.37 -7.36
N GLY A 310 0.31 1.66 -7.41
CA GLY A 310 1.58 2.13 -7.98
C GLY A 310 1.54 2.53 -9.45
N ALA A 311 0.36 2.48 -10.08
CA ALA A 311 0.16 3.00 -11.42
C ALA A 311 0.27 4.53 -11.48
N THR A 312 0.41 5.07 -12.68
CA THR A 312 0.75 6.47 -12.92
C THR A 312 -0.45 7.42 -12.84
N GLY A 313 -1.67 6.92 -13.01
CA GLY A 313 -2.90 7.73 -13.00
C GLY A 313 -3.16 8.48 -14.30
N ASP A 314 -2.55 8.05 -15.41
CA ASP A 314 -2.63 8.70 -16.72
C ASP A 314 -3.27 7.83 -17.81
N SER A 315 -3.97 6.75 -17.45
CA SER A 315 -4.66 5.88 -18.40
C SER A 315 -5.71 6.63 -19.23
N THR A 316 -5.62 6.46 -20.54
CA THR A 316 -6.58 7.01 -21.51
C THR A 316 -7.67 6.02 -21.88
N THR A 317 -7.66 4.81 -21.32
CA THR A 317 -8.48 3.68 -21.80
C THR A 317 -9.99 3.96 -21.70
N ILE A 318 -10.46 4.41 -20.53
CA ILE A 318 -11.88 4.75 -20.35
C ILE A 318 -12.20 6.06 -21.07
N LEU A 319 -11.30 7.05 -21.03
CA LEU A 319 -11.48 8.33 -21.70
C LEU A 319 -11.69 8.17 -23.22
N ALA A 320 -10.89 7.32 -23.87
CA ALA A 320 -11.01 7.03 -25.29
C ALA A 320 -12.40 6.46 -25.62
N GLU A 321 -12.94 5.58 -24.78
CA GLU A 321 -14.28 5.02 -24.96
C GLU A 321 -15.39 6.04 -24.70
N LEU A 322 -15.25 6.92 -23.70
CA LEU A 322 -16.19 8.02 -23.47
C LEU A 322 -16.29 8.95 -24.69
N VAL A 323 -15.14 9.29 -25.30
CA VAL A 323 -15.08 10.13 -26.50
C VAL A 323 -15.66 9.39 -27.71
N ARG A 324 -15.23 8.15 -27.95
CA ARG A 324 -15.65 7.33 -29.11
C ARG A 324 -17.15 7.04 -29.12
N GLN A 325 -17.76 6.90 -27.96
CA GLN A 325 -19.20 6.63 -27.81
C GLN A 325 -20.05 7.91 -27.71
N GLU A 326 -19.43 9.10 -27.82
CA GLU A 326 -20.10 10.40 -27.77
C GLU A 326 -21.04 10.53 -26.56
N VAL A 327 -20.53 10.21 -25.36
CA VAL A 327 -21.36 10.21 -24.14
C VAL A 327 -22.04 11.57 -23.94
N SER A 328 -23.34 11.52 -23.64
CA SER A 328 -24.16 12.72 -23.40
C SER A 328 -24.37 13.03 -21.92
N SER A 329 -24.13 12.06 -21.05
CA SER A 329 -24.15 12.25 -19.59
C SER A 329 -22.84 12.89 -19.13
N LEU A 330 -22.91 13.68 -18.06
CA LEU A 330 -21.72 14.25 -17.43
C LEU A 330 -20.79 13.11 -17.01
N ALA A 331 -19.57 13.10 -17.58
CA ALA A 331 -18.54 12.14 -17.24
C ALA A 331 -17.36 12.87 -16.63
N LEU A 332 -16.87 12.39 -15.48
CA LEU A 332 -15.74 12.98 -14.77
C LEU A 332 -14.56 12.02 -14.84
N VAL A 333 -13.43 12.49 -15.34
CA VAL A 333 -12.25 11.66 -15.57
C VAL A 333 -11.05 12.32 -14.90
N PRO A 334 -10.45 11.72 -13.87
CA PRO A 334 -9.21 12.23 -13.31
C PRO A 334 -8.03 11.77 -14.15
N MET A 335 -6.99 12.60 -14.24
CA MET A 335 -5.81 12.28 -15.02
C MET A 335 -4.57 13.02 -14.52
N VAL A 336 -3.44 12.33 -14.41
CA VAL A 336 -2.15 12.93 -14.08
C VAL A 336 -1.41 13.22 -15.37
N ASP A 337 -1.25 14.50 -15.73
CA ASP A 337 -0.54 14.92 -16.94
C ASP A 337 0.00 16.35 -16.78
N PRO A 338 1.20 16.51 -16.19
CA PRO A 338 1.81 17.82 -15.94
C PRO A 338 1.99 18.65 -17.21
N GLU A 339 2.30 18.03 -18.35
CA GLU A 339 2.51 18.74 -19.61
C GLU A 339 1.20 19.37 -20.11
N THR A 340 0.09 18.64 -19.99
CA THR A 340 -1.24 19.16 -20.36
C THR A 340 -1.66 20.29 -19.42
N VAL A 341 -1.35 20.21 -18.12
CA VAL A 341 -1.57 21.32 -17.18
C VAL A 341 -0.86 22.59 -17.66
N VAL A 342 0.44 22.51 -17.97
CA VAL A 342 1.23 23.66 -18.44
C VAL A 342 0.61 24.28 -19.71
N ALA A 343 0.22 23.46 -20.69
CA ALA A 343 -0.35 23.92 -21.94
C ALA A 343 -1.73 24.59 -21.75
N ALA A 344 -2.59 24.01 -20.91
CA ALA A 344 -3.91 24.55 -20.61
C ALA A 344 -3.83 25.87 -19.83
N VAL A 345 -2.89 25.96 -18.87
CA VAL A 345 -2.64 27.19 -18.11
C VAL A 345 -2.17 28.32 -19.03
N ALA A 346 -1.28 28.03 -19.98
CA ALA A 346 -0.83 29.00 -20.97
C ALA A 346 -1.96 29.45 -21.93
N THR A 347 -2.90 28.56 -22.22
CA THR A 347 -4.07 28.85 -23.05
C THR A 347 -5.08 29.75 -22.31
N GLY A 348 -5.26 29.53 -21.00
CA GLY A 348 -6.15 30.31 -20.15
C GLY A 348 -7.63 29.88 -20.21
N VAL A 349 -8.37 30.22 -19.15
CA VAL A 349 -9.80 29.90 -19.01
C VAL A 349 -10.63 30.48 -20.17
N GLY A 350 -11.52 29.67 -20.73
CA GLY A 350 -12.34 29.97 -21.91
C GLY A 350 -11.60 29.79 -23.24
N GLY A 351 -10.30 29.50 -23.22
CA GLY A 351 -9.54 29.16 -24.42
C GLY A 351 -9.74 27.70 -24.84
N THR A 352 -9.46 27.41 -26.10
CA THR A 352 -9.50 26.06 -26.68
C THR A 352 -8.09 25.64 -27.08
N LEU A 353 -7.71 24.40 -26.76
CA LEU A 353 -6.44 23.80 -27.16
C LEU A 353 -6.64 22.41 -27.75
N THR A 354 -5.77 22.04 -28.69
CA THR A 354 -5.60 20.65 -29.13
C THR A 354 -4.30 20.13 -28.53
N VAL A 355 -4.37 19.03 -27.78
CA VAL A 355 -3.26 18.49 -27.01
C VAL A 355 -3.37 16.96 -26.90
N MET A 356 -2.23 16.29 -26.77
CA MET A 356 -2.16 14.88 -26.40
C MET A 356 -2.35 14.77 -24.89
N VAL A 357 -3.36 14.04 -24.43
CA VAL A 357 -3.74 13.93 -23.02
C VAL A 357 -3.51 12.51 -22.52
N GLY A 358 -2.90 12.36 -21.33
CA GLY A 358 -2.65 11.07 -20.68
C GLY A 358 -1.67 10.16 -21.44
N GLY A 359 -1.40 8.97 -20.90
CA GLY A 359 -0.57 7.92 -21.50
C GLY A 359 0.89 8.31 -21.77
N LYS A 360 1.40 9.34 -21.09
CA LYS A 360 2.76 9.88 -21.26
C LYS A 360 3.72 9.39 -20.18
N LEU A 361 3.20 9.13 -18.99
CA LEU A 361 3.99 8.76 -17.82
C LEU A 361 4.35 7.28 -17.87
N ASP A 362 3.40 6.42 -18.26
CA ASP A 362 3.66 5.00 -18.54
C ASP A 362 3.45 4.69 -20.03
N PRO A 363 4.47 4.89 -20.87
CA PRO A 363 4.36 4.61 -22.31
C PRO A 363 4.35 3.11 -22.65
N ASN A 364 4.55 2.21 -21.68
CA ASN A 364 4.49 0.77 -21.94
C ASN A 364 3.05 0.28 -22.08
N PHE A 365 2.15 0.87 -21.29
CA PHE A 365 0.73 0.49 -21.22
C PHE A 365 -0.23 1.62 -21.58
N GLY A 366 0.24 2.88 -21.58
CA GLY A 366 -0.52 4.06 -21.97
C GLY A 366 -0.32 4.46 -23.43
N THR A 367 -1.35 5.06 -24.03
CA THR A 367 -1.25 5.73 -25.33
C THR A 367 -1.89 7.10 -25.22
N PRO A 368 -1.15 8.20 -25.47
CA PRO A 368 -1.71 9.53 -25.40
C PRO A 368 -2.87 9.72 -26.39
N LEU A 369 -3.91 10.42 -25.95
CA LEU A 369 -5.11 10.66 -26.74
C LEU A 369 -5.14 12.12 -27.22
N GLU A 370 -5.20 12.34 -28.53
CA GLU A 370 -5.37 13.68 -29.09
C GLU A 370 -6.80 14.18 -28.85
N LEU A 371 -6.95 15.32 -28.18
CA LEU A 371 -8.25 15.93 -27.90
C LEU A 371 -8.20 17.44 -28.16
N THR A 372 -9.30 17.98 -28.68
CA THR A 372 -9.57 19.42 -28.65
C THR A 372 -10.53 19.71 -27.50
N ALA A 373 -10.08 20.49 -26.53
CA ALA A 373 -10.83 20.78 -25.30
C ALA A 373 -10.89 22.27 -24.99
N GLU A 374 -11.94 22.69 -24.29
CA GLU A 374 -12.03 24.02 -23.66
C GLU A 374 -11.42 23.98 -22.26
N VAL A 375 -10.64 25.00 -21.89
CA VAL A 375 -10.16 25.19 -20.52
C VAL A 375 -11.27 25.83 -19.69
N VAL A 376 -11.94 25.04 -18.85
CA VAL A 376 -13.07 25.50 -18.04
C VAL A 376 -12.59 26.21 -16.77
N ALA A 377 -11.58 25.65 -16.12
CA ALA A 377 -11.05 26.18 -14.87
C ALA A 377 -9.56 25.84 -14.70
N ILE A 378 -8.88 26.68 -13.93
CA ILE A 378 -7.49 26.49 -13.50
C ILE A 378 -7.48 26.64 -11.97
N GLY A 379 -6.84 25.73 -11.27
CA GLY A 379 -6.80 25.68 -9.81
C GLY A 379 -5.76 24.69 -9.30
N GLY A 380 -6.11 23.96 -8.24
CA GLY A 380 -5.28 22.93 -7.64
C GLY A 380 -4.71 23.34 -6.28
N GLY A 381 -3.57 22.76 -5.94
CA GLY A 381 -2.96 22.87 -4.63
C GLY A 381 -3.51 21.83 -3.65
N ARG A 382 -3.33 22.14 -2.35
CA ARG A 382 -3.66 21.23 -1.26
C ARG A 382 -5.12 21.38 -0.84
N PHE A 383 -5.85 20.27 -0.78
CA PHE A 383 -7.23 20.22 -0.31
C PHE A 383 -7.35 19.27 0.89
N ALA A 384 -8.28 19.58 1.80
CA ALA A 384 -8.55 18.78 2.98
C ALA A 384 -9.45 17.59 2.61
N VAL A 385 -9.02 16.39 2.96
CA VAL A 385 -9.81 15.16 2.83
C VAL A 385 -9.26 14.15 3.83
N ASN A 386 -10.14 13.53 4.60
CA ASN A 386 -9.76 12.47 5.54
C ASN A 386 -9.84 11.12 4.83
N MET A 387 -8.72 10.63 4.33
CA MET A 387 -8.65 9.38 3.57
C MET A 387 -7.32 8.68 3.85
N LEU A 388 -7.38 7.37 4.14
CA LEU A 388 -6.20 6.54 4.41
C LEU A 388 -5.27 7.10 5.51
N GLY A 389 -5.84 7.75 6.53
CA GLY A 389 -5.07 8.36 7.62
C GLY A 389 -4.41 9.72 7.28
N PHE A 390 -4.60 10.22 6.06
CA PHE A 390 -4.19 11.57 5.67
C PHE A 390 -5.35 12.55 5.82
N GLU A 391 -5.04 13.77 6.24
CA GLU A 391 -6.02 14.86 6.40
C GLU A 391 -6.08 15.79 5.18
N SER A 392 -5.13 15.65 4.24
CA SER A 392 -5.09 16.46 3.01
C SER A 392 -4.13 15.89 1.96
N PHE A 393 -4.41 16.22 0.70
CA PHE A 393 -3.60 15.84 -0.46
C PHE A 393 -3.36 17.05 -1.35
N ASP A 394 -2.29 17.01 -2.14
CA ASP A 394 -1.89 18.09 -3.04
C ASP A 394 -1.94 17.61 -4.50
N LEU A 395 -2.74 18.29 -5.32
CA LEU A 395 -2.86 18.02 -6.75
C LEU A 395 -1.74 18.68 -7.57
N GLY A 396 -0.92 19.53 -6.95
CA GLY A 396 -0.11 20.50 -7.68
C GLY A 396 -1.01 21.49 -8.43
N GLN A 397 -0.52 22.09 -9.51
CA GLN A 397 -1.41 22.82 -10.39
C GLN A 397 -2.36 21.85 -11.10
N ALA A 398 -3.61 22.27 -11.30
CA ALA A 398 -4.62 21.45 -11.92
C ALA A 398 -5.53 22.28 -12.82
N VAL A 399 -6.09 21.63 -13.84
CA VAL A 399 -7.00 22.24 -14.81
C VAL A 399 -8.20 21.35 -15.06
N LEU A 400 -9.34 21.97 -15.33
CA LEU A 400 -10.54 21.28 -15.77
C LEU A 400 -10.73 21.51 -17.27
N LEU A 401 -10.64 20.44 -18.05
CA LEU A 401 -10.86 20.47 -19.49
C LEU A 401 -12.26 19.94 -19.84
N ALA A 402 -12.90 20.53 -20.85
CA ALA A 402 -14.19 20.07 -21.36
C ALA A 402 -14.11 19.58 -22.80
N VAL A 403 -14.66 18.38 -23.04
CA VAL A 403 -14.92 17.80 -24.36
C VAL A 403 -16.37 17.32 -24.38
N GLY A 404 -17.28 18.15 -24.90
CA GLY A 404 -18.72 17.88 -24.82
C GLY A 404 -19.21 17.73 -23.37
N ALA A 405 -19.79 16.57 -23.04
CA ALA A 405 -20.25 16.25 -21.68
C ALA A 405 -19.12 15.73 -20.76
N ILE A 406 -17.92 15.48 -21.28
CA ILE A 406 -16.79 14.97 -20.51
C ILE A 406 -16.08 16.14 -19.83
N ARG A 407 -15.73 15.97 -18.56
CA ARG A 407 -14.87 16.86 -17.78
C ARG A 407 -13.64 16.08 -17.33
N ILE A 408 -12.48 16.51 -17.79
CA ILE A 408 -11.20 15.89 -17.48
C ILE A 408 -10.50 16.77 -16.46
N LEU A 409 -10.35 16.26 -15.23
CA LEU A 409 -9.55 16.90 -14.20
C LEU A 409 -8.10 16.47 -14.39
N VAL A 410 -7.27 17.36 -14.91
CA VAL A 410 -5.86 17.10 -15.17
C VAL A 410 -5.01 17.72 -14.09
N THR A 411 -4.11 16.94 -13.48
CA THR A 411 -3.28 17.36 -12.34
C THR A 411 -1.78 17.14 -12.60
N GLU A 412 -0.94 17.94 -11.95
CA GLU A 412 0.51 17.74 -11.96
C GLU A 412 0.95 16.60 -11.05
N LYS A 413 0.30 16.46 -9.90
CA LYS A 413 0.60 15.43 -8.90
C LYS A 413 -0.51 14.39 -8.86
N ARG A 414 -0.15 13.19 -8.42
CA ARG A 414 -1.09 12.07 -8.25
C ARG A 414 -2.21 12.38 -7.24
N GLY A 415 -1.92 13.15 -6.19
CA GLY A 415 -2.91 13.46 -5.15
C GLY A 415 -3.52 12.19 -4.55
N ILE A 416 -4.85 12.06 -4.62
CA ILE A 416 -5.60 10.85 -4.23
C ILE A 416 -5.90 9.89 -5.40
N GLY A 417 -5.26 10.10 -6.55
CA GLY A 417 -5.54 9.35 -7.78
C GLY A 417 -6.94 9.59 -8.35
N GLY A 418 -7.57 10.74 -8.04
CA GLY A 418 -8.92 11.07 -8.52
C GLY A 418 -10.05 10.21 -7.94
N ASN A 419 -9.76 9.38 -6.95
CA ASN A 419 -10.67 8.36 -6.43
C ASN A 419 -11.64 8.87 -5.36
N HIS A 420 -11.71 10.18 -5.13
CA HIS A 420 -12.65 10.76 -4.16
C HIS A 420 -13.38 11.96 -4.77
N PRO A 421 -14.72 12.03 -4.65
CA PRO A 421 -15.58 13.14 -5.06
C PRO A 421 -14.99 14.54 -4.84
N SER A 422 -14.36 14.76 -3.69
CA SER A 422 -13.82 16.07 -3.27
C SER A 422 -12.82 16.70 -4.23
N VAL A 423 -12.16 15.94 -5.12
CA VAL A 423 -11.26 16.57 -6.11
C VAL A 423 -12.00 17.42 -7.14
N TYR A 424 -13.27 17.08 -7.42
CA TYR A 424 -14.11 17.82 -8.35
C TYR A 424 -14.85 18.97 -7.67
N GLU A 425 -15.20 18.81 -6.38
CA GLU A 425 -15.79 19.89 -5.57
C GLU A 425 -14.87 21.11 -5.48
N HIS A 426 -13.55 20.91 -5.58
CA HIS A 426 -12.57 22.00 -5.66
C HIS A 426 -12.73 22.89 -6.91
N PHE A 427 -13.44 22.39 -7.93
CA PHE A 427 -13.75 23.11 -9.16
C PHE A 427 -15.25 23.46 -9.26
N ASP A 428 -15.95 23.53 -8.12
CA ASP A 428 -17.39 23.81 -8.02
C ASP A 428 -18.27 22.84 -8.83
N ILE A 429 -17.80 21.60 -9.06
CA ILE A 429 -18.61 20.54 -9.65
C ILE A 429 -19.38 19.83 -8.53
N ASP A 430 -20.70 20.00 -8.54
CA ASP A 430 -21.62 19.25 -7.67
C ASP A 430 -21.81 17.82 -8.20
N LEU A 431 -21.68 16.84 -7.31
CA LEU A 431 -21.76 15.40 -7.61
C LEU A 431 -23.09 14.78 -7.15
N ALA A 432 -23.98 15.59 -6.56
CA ALA A 432 -25.29 15.18 -6.03
C ALA A 432 -26.37 14.89 -7.07
#